data_AF-A0A139Q9Y0-F1
#
_entry.id   AF-A0A139Q9Y0-F1
#
_cell.length_a   1.000
_cell.length_b   1.000
_cell.length_c   1.000
_cell.angle_alpha   90.00
_cell.angle_beta   90.00
_cell.angle_gamma   90.00
#
_symmetry.space_group_name_H-M   'P 1'
#
loop_
_entity.id
_entity.type
_entity.pdbx_description
1 polymer ?
#
loop_
_entity_poly.entity_id
_entity_poly.type
_entity_poly.pdbx_seq_one_letter_code
_entity_poly.pdbx_strand_id
1 'polypeptide(L)'
;MPHSVEITVYEPEDDYALYVNGVELEGFIDEDSICKTCGANQCYLDDYDEYFCPYCNIWMYKDYWDRDETHYFKRRPLEPELLWKPCKELNFCNVRFFPNDKEYVYYCPDESIEKFDWIEVPVGNRSQLKEAQVTEVYKRQANKPPFPLEKIKKVERKLSTINEKIIETKNSLIREGIICDLSKAKDAINSKQAYDILKTPIGNFWLELNGSPIKISIGSHYPNNDDKYYVEASYYIKPLNPHFEKFKSLTICSDIDLRSARLIDNLGGEHKEGYNWQVDNIDLGIVAHPYSYLEQEVSETPVGVPYYAEWLEEYKELYGFTVAWKYFVSDDDLSVWFNT
;
A
#
# COMPACT_ATOMS: atom_id res chain seq x y z
N MET A 1 -8.55 -20.75 -19.65
CA MET A 1 -8.66 -21.93 -18.77
C MET A 1 -10.03 -22.54 -18.98
N PRO A 2 -10.19 -23.88 -19.00
CA PRO A 2 -11.50 -24.50 -19.07
C PRO A 2 -12.25 -24.28 -17.75
N HIS A 3 -13.47 -23.76 -17.82
CA HIS A 3 -14.33 -23.53 -16.66
C HIS A 3 -14.80 -24.89 -16.09
N SER A 4 -14.71 -25.11 -14.78
CA SER A 4 -14.94 -26.42 -14.13
C SER A 4 -16.42 -26.85 -14.04
N VAL A 5 -17.33 -26.01 -14.52
CA VAL A 5 -18.77 -26.30 -14.65
C VAL A 5 -19.17 -25.79 -16.03
N GLU A 6 -19.79 -26.65 -16.84
CA GLU A 6 -20.37 -26.22 -18.12
C GLU A 6 -21.48 -25.20 -17.83
N ILE A 7 -21.25 -23.95 -18.21
CA ILE A 7 -22.24 -22.89 -18.13
C ILE A 7 -23.09 -22.99 -19.39
N THR A 8 -24.40 -23.17 -19.24
CA THR A 8 -25.34 -23.21 -20.36
C THR A 8 -25.99 -21.84 -20.51
N VAL A 9 -25.90 -21.25 -21.70
CA VAL A 9 -26.50 -19.95 -22.03
C VAL A 9 -27.30 -20.11 -23.32
N TYR A 10 -28.56 -19.70 -23.33
CA TYR A 10 -29.39 -19.68 -24.55
C TYR A 10 -30.48 -18.60 -24.47
N GLU A 11 -30.98 -18.22 -25.64
CA GLU A 11 -32.09 -17.29 -25.85
C GLU A 11 -33.14 -18.02 -26.73
N PRO A 12 -34.39 -18.17 -26.29
CA PRO A 12 -35.45 -18.77 -27.10
C PRO A 12 -35.84 -17.86 -28.27
N GLU A 13 -36.17 -18.42 -29.44
CA GLU A 13 -36.48 -17.65 -30.66
C GLU A 13 -37.72 -16.73 -30.53
N ASP A 14 -38.64 -17.03 -29.60
CA ASP A 14 -39.95 -16.35 -29.46
C ASP A 14 -40.12 -15.61 -28.12
N ASP A 15 -39.06 -15.49 -27.31
CA ASP A 15 -39.12 -14.89 -25.97
C ASP A 15 -37.92 -13.98 -25.73
N TYR A 16 -38.17 -12.74 -25.27
CA TYR A 16 -37.11 -11.79 -24.94
C TYR A 16 -36.56 -12.11 -23.54
N ALA A 17 -35.89 -13.27 -23.44
CA ALA A 17 -35.43 -13.83 -22.18
C ALA A 17 -34.08 -14.55 -22.36
N LEU A 18 -33.14 -14.22 -21.49
CA LEU A 18 -31.83 -14.85 -21.41
C LEU A 18 -31.86 -15.95 -20.35
N TYR A 19 -31.53 -17.18 -20.73
CA TYR A 19 -31.42 -18.29 -19.77
C TYR A 19 -29.95 -18.60 -19.48
N VAL A 20 -29.56 -18.48 -18.22
CA VAL A 20 -28.23 -18.89 -17.74
C VAL A 20 -28.37 -19.99 -16.70
N ASN A 21 -27.85 -21.18 -16.99
CA ASN A 21 -28.00 -22.38 -16.15
C ASN A 21 -29.47 -22.67 -15.75
N GLY A 22 -30.40 -22.40 -16.66
CA GLY A 22 -31.84 -22.60 -16.44
C GLY A 22 -32.54 -21.52 -15.61
N VAL A 23 -31.83 -20.46 -15.22
CA VAL A 23 -32.41 -19.26 -14.59
C VAL A 23 -32.72 -18.25 -15.68
N GLU A 24 -33.98 -17.82 -15.72
CA GLU A 24 -34.49 -16.77 -16.60
C GLU A 24 -34.04 -15.39 -16.11
N LEU A 25 -33.47 -14.59 -17.00
CA LEU A 25 -33.00 -13.22 -16.77
C LEU A 25 -33.54 -12.32 -17.89
N GLU A 26 -33.92 -11.09 -17.55
CA GLU A 26 -34.32 -10.07 -18.54
C GLU A 26 -33.09 -9.55 -19.28
N GLY A 27 -32.95 -9.91 -20.56
CA GLY A 27 -31.78 -9.59 -21.37
C GLY A 27 -31.65 -10.50 -22.59
N PHE A 28 -30.51 -10.39 -23.28
CA PHE A 28 -30.25 -11.11 -24.53
C PHE A 28 -28.76 -11.43 -24.73
N ILE A 29 -28.47 -12.31 -25.69
CA ILE A 29 -27.10 -12.58 -26.13
C ILE A 29 -26.74 -11.58 -27.24
N ASP A 30 -25.66 -10.81 -27.05
CA ASP A 30 -25.18 -9.86 -28.06
C ASP A 30 -24.19 -10.57 -28.99
N GLU A 31 -24.66 -10.94 -30.18
CA GLU A 31 -23.87 -11.62 -31.21
C GLU A 31 -22.77 -10.73 -31.82
N ASP A 32 -22.90 -9.41 -31.70
CA ASP A 32 -21.93 -8.44 -32.22
C ASP A 32 -20.84 -8.09 -31.19
N SER A 33 -20.98 -8.53 -29.95
CA SER A 33 -20.07 -8.21 -28.84
C SER A 33 -19.45 -9.46 -28.23
N ILE A 34 -18.11 -9.54 -28.23
CA ILE A 34 -17.36 -10.70 -27.72
C ILE A 34 -16.58 -10.38 -26.45
N CYS A 35 -16.51 -11.33 -25.53
CA CYS A 35 -15.64 -11.24 -24.36
C CYS A 35 -14.17 -11.32 -24.77
N LYS A 36 -13.38 -10.29 -24.44
CA LYS A 36 -11.95 -10.24 -24.77
C LYS A 36 -11.12 -11.35 -24.10
N THR A 37 -11.64 -11.96 -23.04
CA THR A 37 -10.94 -12.98 -22.25
C THR A 37 -11.16 -14.39 -22.78
N CYS A 38 -12.40 -14.75 -23.15
CA CYS A 38 -12.75 -16.11 -23.59
C CYS A 38 -13.26 -16.20 -25.03
N GLY A 39 -13.51 -15.08 -25.70
CA GLY A 39 -14.01 -15.03 -27.08
C GLY A 39 -15.50 -15.37 -27.27
N ALA A 40 -16.23 -15.71 -26.21
CA ALA A 40 -17.67 -15.97 -26.28
C ALA A 40 -18.46 -14.67 -26.44
N ASN A 41 -19.68 -14.75 -26.99
CA ASN A 41 -20.62 -13.63 -27.04
C ASN A 41 -20.89 -13.10 -25.62
N GLN A 42 -21.01 -11.78 -25.50
CA GLN A 42 -21.42 -11.12 -24.27
C GLN A 42 -22.94 -11.22 -24.11
N CYS A 43 -23.41 -11.12 -22.88
CA CYS A 43 -24.84 -11.03 -22.59
C CYS A 43 -25.14 -9.65 -22.02
N TYR A 44 -26.29 -9.08 -22.39
CA TYR A 44 -26.80 -7.85 -21.83
C TYR A 44 -27.91 -8.15 -20.82
N LEU A 45 -28.01 -7.34 -19.76
CA LEU A 45 -29.09 -7.43 -18.77
C LEU A 45 -29.80 -6.08 -18.63
N ASP A 46 -31.11 -6.09 -18.87
CA ASP A 46 -31.96 -4.90 -18.79
C ASP A 46 -31.99 -4.32 -17.37
N ASP A 47 -32.02 -5.21 -16.38
CA ASP A 47 -32.13 -4.87 -14.96
C ASP A 47 -30.95 -4.01 -14.45
N TYR A 48 -29.79 -4.11 -15.11
CA TYR A 48 -28.56 -3.41 -14.74
C TYR A 48 -28.05 -2.46 -15.83
N ASP A 49 -28.66 -2.45 -17.01
CA ASP A 49 -28.20 -1.74 -18.20
C ASP A 49 -26.71 -1.99 -18.48
N GLU A 50 -26.30 -3.26 -18.48
CA GLU A 50 -24.89 -3.63 -18.48
C GLU A 50 -24.61 -4.97 -19.14
N TYR A 51 -23.42 -5.07 -19.73
CA TYR A 51 -22.92 -6.29 -20.33
C TYR A 51 -22.14 -7.14 -19.33
N PHE A 52 -22.24 -8.46 -19.46
CA PHE A 52 -21.43 -9.41 -18.71
C PHE A 52 -21.02 -10.60 -19.57
N CYS A 53 -19.98 -11.29 -19.13
CA CYS A 53 -19.60 -12.58 -19.69
C CYS A 53 -19.98 -13.67 -18.68
N PRO A 54 -20.99 -14.52 -18.97
CA PRO A 54 -21.39 -15.59 -18.06
C PRO A 54 -20.25 -16.59 -17.82
N TYR A 55 -19.44 -16.86 -18.85
CA TYR A 55 -18.33 -17.81 -18.78
C TYR A 55 -17.19 -17.32 -17.89
N CYS A 56 -16.70 -16.11 -18.13
CA CYS A 56 -15.63 -15.52 -17.34
C CYS A 56 -16.11 -15.02 -15.97
N ASN A 57 -17.42 -14.98 -15.74
CA ASN A 57 -18.03 -14.43 -14.53
C ASN A 57 -17.56 -12.99 -14.23
N ILE A 58 -17.54 -12.15 -15.28
CA ILE A 58 -17.13 -10.74 -15.18
C ILE A 58 -18.20 -9.83 -15.78
N TRP A 59 -18.37 -8.68 -15.16
CA TRP A 59 -19.07 -7.55 -15.76
C TRP A 59 -18.13 -6.86 -16.78
N MET A 60 -18.65 -6.47 -17.94
CA MET A 60 -17.87 -6.02 -19.11
C MET A 60 -17.75 -4.49 -19.23
N TYR A 61 -17.98 -3.78 -18.12
CA TYR A 61 -18.04 -2.32 -18.01
C TYR A 61 -17.21 -1.58 -19.07
N LYS A 62 -17.91 -0.77 -19.87
CA LYS A 62 -17.31 0.17 -20.82
C LYS A 62 -17.27 1.54 -20.13
N ASP A 63 -16.07 2.09 -19.88
CA ASP A 63 -15.81 3.45 -19.35
C ASP A 63 -16.32 4.56 -20.30
N TYR A 64 -17.62 4.61 -20.61
CA TYR A 64 -18.19 5.54 -21.57
C TYR A 64 -19.05 6.65 -20.96
N TRP A 65 -19.36 6.58 -19.66
CA TRP A 65 -20.24 7.55 -19.01
C TRP A 65 -19.55 8.22 -17.82
N ASP A 66 -19.60 9.55 -17.78
CA ASP A 66 -19.05 10.38 -16.71
C ASP A 66 -19.59 9.94 -15.34
N ARG A 67 -18.68 9.79 -14.36
CA ARG A 67 -18.99 9.34 -12.98
C ARG A 67 -20.04 10.21 -12.26
N ASP A 68 -20.31 11.40 -12.78
CA ASP A 68 -21.23 12.37 -12.19
C ASP A 68 -22.72 12.15 -12.55
N GLU A 69 -23.05 11.21 -13.46
CA GLU A 69 -24.44 10.85 -13.80
C GLU A 69 -24.90 9.48 -13.23
N THR A 70 -24.37 9.08 -12.07
CA THR A 70 -24.58 7.74 -11.47
C THR A 70 -25.92 7.54 -10.73
N HIS A 71 -27.02 8.10 -11.24
CA HIS A 71 -28.36 7.96 -10.63
C HIS A 71 -29.16 6.74 -11.12
N TYR A 72 -28.71 6.02 -12.15
CA TYR A 72 -29.51 4.98 -12.82
C TYR A 72 -29.07 3.53 -12.59
N PHE A 73 -27.89 3.27 -12.02
CA PHE A 73 -27.47 1.87 -11.80
C PHE A 73 -28.13 1.27 -10.57
N LYS A 74 -29.04 0.31 -10.76
CA LYS A 74 -29.33 -0.69 -9.71
C LYS A 74 -27.99 -1.33 -9.32
N ARG A 75 -27.72 -1.47 -8.02
CA ARG A 75 -26.46 -2.05 -7.54
C ARG A 75 -26.37 -3.52 -7.98
N ARG A 76 -25.57 -3.79 -9.00
CA ARG A 76 -25.30 -5.14 -9.50
C ARG A 76 -24.67 -6.02 -8.43
N PRO A 77 -24.89 -7.35 -8.47
CA PRO A 77 -24.13 -8.29 -7.66
C PRO A 77 -22.62 -8.18 -7.89
N LEU A 78 -21.83 -8.58 -6.90
CA LEU A 78 -20.35 -8.54 -6.98
C LEU A 78 -19.79 -9.35 -8.15
N GLU A 79 -20.44 -10.45 -8.46
CA GLU A 79 -20.13 -11.34 -9.58
C GLU A 79 -21.44 -11.71 -10.31
N PRO A 80 -21.46 -11.79 -11.65
CA PRO A 80 -22.66 -12.20 -12.40
C PRO A 80 -23.25 -13.54 -11.93
N GLU A 81 -22.41 -14.51 -11.56
CA GLU A 81 -22.84 -15.84 -11.14
C GLU A 81 -23.76 -15.84 -9.92
N LEU A 82 -23.78 -14.77 -9.12
CA LEU A 82 -24.70 -14.63 -8.01
C LEU A 82 -26.17 -14.53 -8.45
N LEU A 83 -26.44 -14.19 -9.71
CA LEU A 83 -27.79 -14.18 -10.30
C LEU A 83 -28.40 -15.59 -10.37
N TRP A 84 -27.59 -16.60 -10.67
CA TRP A 84 -28.03 -18.00 -10.75
C TRP A 84 -27.44 -18.91 -9.66
N LYS A 85 -26.57 -18.40 -8.79
CA LYS A 85 -26.03 -19.09 -7.60
C LYS A 85 -26.03 -18.17 -6.36
N PRO A 86 -27.20 -17.84 -5.80
CA PRO A 86 -27.31 -16.90 -4.67
C PRO A 86 -26.67 -17.40 -3.37
N CYS A 87 -26.38 -18.70 -3.26
CA CYS A 87 -25.73 -19.30 -2.09
C CYS A 87 -24.22 -19.56 -2.29
N LYS A 88 -23.61 -19.04 -3.37
CA LYS A 88 -22.18 -19.21 -3.64
C LYS A 88 -21.35 -18.76 -2.44
N GLU A 89 -20.33 -19.52 -2.08
CA GLU A 89 -19.33 -19.08 -1.12
C GLU A 89 -18.40 -18.03 -1.75
N LEU A 90 -18.31 -16.88 -1.09
CA LEU A 90 -17.45 -15.77 -1.47
C LEU A 90 -16.33 -15.62 -0.44
N ASN A 91 -15.19 -15.16 -0.94
CA ASN A 91 -14.02 -14.84 -0.13
C ASN A 91 -14.07 -13.38 0.33
N PHE A 92 -13.76 -13.16 1.61
CA PHE A 92 -13.67 -11.86 2.23
C PHE A 92 -12.38 -11.75 3.03
N CYS A 93 -11.92 -10.52 3.24
CA CYS A 93 -10.81 -10.25 4.15
C CYS A 93 -11.13 -9.07 5.07
N ASN A 94 -10.62 -9.13 6.29
CA ASN A 94 -10.52 -7.96 7.16
C ASN A 94 -9.18 -7.28 6.92
N VAL A 95 -9.19 -5.96 6.90
CA VAL A 95 -8.01 -5.14 6.63
C VAL A 95 -7.90 -4.03 7.65
N ARG A 96 -6.67 -3.68 8.00
CA ARG A 96 -6.36 -2.52 8.85
C ARG A 96 -5.49 -1.54 8.09
N PHE A 97 -5.66 -0.25 8.42
CA PHE A 97 -4.84 0.83 7.88
C PHE A 97 -3.95 1.34 8.99
N PHE A 98 -2.67 1.56 8.71
CA PHE A 98 -1.77 2.21 9.65
C PHE A 98 -2.25 3.65 9.99
N PRO A 99 -2.06 4.13 11.23
CA PRO A 99 -1.67 3.41 12.46
C PRO A 99 -2.90 2.86 13.22
N ASN A 100 -4.07 2.86 12.59
CA ASN A 100 -5.35 2.58 13.24
C ASN A 100 -5.64 1.09 13.41
N ASP A 101 -6.22 0.72 14.55
CA ASP A 101 -6.65 -0.66 14.83
C ASP A 101 -8.05 -1.01 14.28
N LYS A 102 -8.71 -0.08 13.58
CA LYS A 102 -10.05 -0.37 13.05
C LYS A 102 -9.97 -1.24 11.81
N GLU A 103 -10.64 -2.39 11.90
CA GLU A 103 -10.77 -3.32 10.78
C GLU A 103 -11.95 -2.96 9.86
N TYR A 104 -11.77 -3.21 8.57
CA TYR A 104 -12.77 -3.06 7.53
C TYR A 104 -12.86 -4.33 6.70
N VAL A 105 -14.07 -4.69 6.28
CA VAL A 105 -14.31 -5.90 5.49
C VAL A 105 -14.33 -5.57 3.99
N TYR A 106 -13.59 -6.35 3.21
CA TYR A 106 -13.54 -6.27 1.76
C TYR A 106 -13.88 -7.62 1.12
N TYR A 107 -14.48 -7.58 -0.07
CA TYR A 107 -14.62 -8.73 -0.93
C TYR A 107 -13.29 -9.03 -1.62
N CYS A 108 -12.80 -10.26 -1.50
CA CYS A 108 -11.44 -10.65 -1.85
C CYS A 108 -11.44 -11.86 -2.80
N PRO A 109 -11.71 -11.67 -4.10
CA PRO A 109 -11.79 -12.80 -5.05
C PRO A 109 -10.46 -13.52 -5.26
N ASP A 110 -9.34 -12.84 -5.04
CA ASP A 110 -8.01 -13.43 -5.17
C ASP A 110 -7.72 -14.35 -3.96
N GLU A 111 -7.79 -15.66 -4.20
CA GLU A 111 -7.55 -16.69 -3.19
C GLU A 111 -6.07 -16.81 -2.79
N SER A 112 -5.15 -16.12 -3.48
CA SER A 112 -3.73 -16.09 -3.11
C SER A 112 -3.42 -15.10 -1.98
N ILE A 113 -4.40 -14.30 -1.56
CA ILE A 113 -4.28 -13.36 -0.45
C ILE A 113 -4.46 -14.11 0.87
N GLU A 114 -3.49 -13.96 1.75
CA GLU A 114 -3.39 -14.57 3.06
C GLU A 114 -3.30 -13.49 4.16
N LYS A 115 -3.39 -13.94 5.42
CA LYS A 115 -3.17 -13.06 6.56
C LYS A 115 -1.77 -12.45 6.50
N PHE A 116 -1.66 -11.17 6.88
CA PHE A 116 -0.45 -10.32 6.83
C PHE A 116 -0.03 -9.83 5.45
N ASP A 117 -0.67 -10.28 4.37
CA ASP A 117 -0.44 -9.68 3.06
C ASP A 117 -0.84 -8.21 3.04
N TRP A 118 -0.13 -7.45 2.21
CA TRP A 118 -0.50 -6.08 1.90
C TRP A 118 -1.29 -6.05 0.61
N ILE A 119 -2.34 -5.25 0.60
CA ILE A 119 -3.25 -5.14 -0.53
C ILE A 119 -3.58 -3.67 -0.79
N GLU A 120 -4.01 -3.39 -2.01
CA GLU A 120 -4.55 -2.08 -2.39
C GLU A 120 -6.08 -2.15 -2.45
N VAL A 121 -6.74 -1.23 -1.76
CA VAL A 121 -8.20 -1.21 -1.62
C VAL A 121 -8.77 0.20 -1.79
N PRO A 122 -9.97 0.36 -2.38
CA PRO A 122 -10.62 1.65 -2.48
C PRO A 122 -11.22 2.11 -1.14
N VAL A 123 -11.04 3.38 -0.78
CA VAL A 123 -11.59 4.03 0.42
C VAL A 123 -12.43 5.26 0.08
N GLY A 124 -13.38 5.61 0.96
CA GLY A 124 -14.28 6.76 0.80
C GLY A 124 -15.20 6.69 -0.44
N ASN A 125 -15.98 7.73 -0.69
CA ASN A 125 -16.94 7.76 -1.80
C ASN A 125 -16.28 7.96 -3.17
N ARG A 126 -15.06 8.49 -3.21
CA ARG A 126 -14.30 8.73 -4.45
C ARG A 126 -13.45 7.53 -4.90
N SER A 127 -13.52 6.41 -4.17
CA SER A 127 -12.74 5.19 -4.44
C SER A 127 -11.25 5.46 -4.60
N GLN A 128 -10.69 6.30 -3.73
CA GLN A 128 -9.24 6.50 -3.68
C GLN A 128 -8.59 5.20 -3.23
N LEU A 129 -7.59 4.72 -3.97
CA LEU A 129 -6.84 3.53 -3.60
C LEU A 129 -5.93 3.83 -2.41
N LYS A 130 -5.92 2.94 -1.42
CA LYS A 130 -5.04 2.97 -0.27
C LYS A 130 -4.51 1.57 0.02
N GLU A 131 -3.29 1.51 0.54
CA GLU A 131 -2.69 0.27 0.99
C GLU A 131 -3.22 -0.09 2.39
N ALA A 132 -3.46 -1.38 2.62
CA ALA A 132 -3.91 -1.92 3.89
C ALA A 132 -3.27 -3.28 4.13
N GLN A 133 -3.10 -3.65 5.41
CA GLN A 133 -2.65 -4.97 5.79
C GLN A 133 -3.83 -5.88 6.09
N VAL A 134 -3.82 -7.09 5.56
CA VAL A 134 -4.82 -8.12 5.81
C VAL A 134 -4.63 -8.69 7.21
N THR A 135 -5.70 -8.67 8.03
CA THR A 135 -5.70 -9.23 9.39
C THR A 135 -6.35 -10.61 9.46
N GLU A 136 -7.29 -10.89 8.57
CA GLU A 136 -8.00 -12.16 8.48
C GLU A 136 -8.55 -12.39 7.05
N VAL A 137 -8.61 -13.65 6.62
CA VAL A 137 -9.27 -14.08 5.37
C VAL A 137 -10.26 -15.19 5.70
N TYR A 138 -11.49 -15.10 5.17
CA TYR A 138 -12.54 -16.07 5.46
C TYR A 138 -13.60 -16.16 4.36
N LYS A 139 -14.35 -17.28 4.36
CA LYS A 139 -15.45 -17.55 3.42
C LYS A 139 -16.81 -17.32 4.06
N ARG A 140 -17.77 -16.78 3.30
CA ARG A 140 -19.20 -16.68 3.67
C ARG A 140 -20.08 -16.90 2.44
N GLN A 141 -21.28 -17.45 2.65
CA GLN A 141 -22.28 -17.55 1.59
C GLN A 141 -22.78 -16.15 1.21
N ALA A 142 -22.98 -15.89 -0.09
CA ALA A 142 -23.43 -14.60 -0.60
C ALA A 142 -24.78 -14.13 -0.03
N ASN A 143 -25.68 -15.07 0.28
CA ASN A 143 -26.97 -14.79 0.95
C ASN A 143 -26.86 -14.55 2.47
N LYS A 144 -25.68 -14.73 3.07
CA LYS A 144 -25.37 -14.47 4.49
C LYS A 144 -24.04 -13.74 4.60
N PRO A 145 -23.91 -12.55 3.99
CA PRO A 145 -22.63 -11.88 3.90
C PRO A 145 -22.23 -11.25 5.24
N PRO A 146 -20.93 -11.04 5.50
CA PRO A 146 -20.46 -10.38 6.73
C PRO A 146 -20.87 -8.90 6.78
N PHE A 147 -21.12 -8.31 5.62
CA PHE A 147 -21.55 -6.94 5.42
C PHE A 147 -22.44 -6.88 4.17
N PRO A 148 -23.43 -5.97 4.05
CA PRO A 148 -24.28 -5.92 2.87
C PRO A 148 -23.46 -5.85 1.57
N LEU A 149 -23.65 -6.81 0.66
CA LEU A 149 -22.83 -6.99 -0.53
C LEU A 149 -22.87 -5.76 -1.45
N GLU A 150 -23.98 -5.03 -1.45
CA GLU A 150 -24.15 -3.82 -2.24
C GLU A 150 -23.34 -2.63 -1.70
N LYS A 151 -22.78 -2.74 -0.48
CA LYS A 151 -21.94 -1.71 0.15
C LYS A 151 -20.49 -2.16 0.28
N ILE A 152 -20.19 -3.44 0.09
CA ILE A 152 -18.83 -3.95 0.24
C ILE A 152 -18.00 -3.56 -0.97
N LYS A 153 -16.74 -3.23 -0.72
CA LYS A 153 -15.77 -2.91 -1.75
C LYS A 153 -14.91 -4.12 -2.07
N LYS A 154 -14.41 -4.17 -3.30
CA LYS A 154 -13.53 -5.23 -3.79
C LYS A 154 -12.05 -4.86 -3.53
N VAL A 155 -11.24 -5.87 -3.20
CA VAL A 155 -9.78 -5.75 -3.20
C VAL A 155 -9.28 -5.55 -4.63
N GLU A 156 -8.47 -4.50 -4.85
CA GLU A 156 -7.96 -4.18 -6.19
C GLU A 156 -6.86 -5.16 -6.59
N ARG A 157 -5.86 -5.33 -5.72
CA ARG A 157 -4.73 -6.23 -5.95
C ARG A 157 -3.95 -6.55 -4.67
N LYS A 158 -3.27 -7.69 -4.67
CA LYS A 158 -2.19 -8.02 -3.75
C LYS A 158 -0.95 -7.19 -4.09
N LEU A 159 -0.27 -6.69 -3.06
CA LEU A 159 0.97 -5.93 -3.18
C LEU A 159 2.16 -6.83 -2.81
N SER A 160 3.31 -6.60 -3.44
CA SER A 160 4.57 -7.25 -3.05
C SER A 160 5.10 -6.68 -1.73
N THR A 161 5.85 -7.47 -0.97
CA THR A 161 6.49 -7.05 0.29
C THR A 161 7.53 -5.95 0.07
N ILE A 162 8.40 -6.13 -0.93
CA ILE A 162 9.33 -5.08 -1.39
C ILE A 162 8.92 -4.67 -2.80
N ASN A 163 8.76 -3.37 -3.03
CA ASN A 163 8.42 -2.84 -4.36
C ASN A 163 9.63 -2.96 -5.30
N GLU A 164 9.45 -3.54 -6.49
CA GLU A 164 10.49 -3.68 -7.53
C GLU A 164 11.22 -2.35 -7.78
N LYS A 165 10.48 -1.23 -7.79
CA LYS A 165 11.04 0.12 -7.96
C LYS A 165 12.09 0.47 -6.89
N ILE A 166 11.87 0.08 -5.63
CA ILE A 166 12.82 0.34 -4.53
C ILE A 166 14.12 -0.41 -4.78
N ILE A 167 14.03 -1.69 -5.19
CA ILE A 167 15.18 -2.53 -5.50
C ILE A 167 15.96 -1.96 -6.69
N GLU A 168 15.25 -1.58 -7.75
CA GLU A 168 15.84 -0.97 -8.95
C GLU A 168 16.59 0.32 -8.60
N THR A 169 15.95 1.26 -7.90
CA THR A 169 16.56 2.52 -7.46
C THR A 169 17.80 2.25 -6.62
N LYS A 170 17.70 1.41 -5.57
CA LYS A 170 18.83 1.05 -4.71
C LYS A 170 19.99 0.46 -5.51
N ASN A 171 19.72 -0.50 -6.41
CA ASN A 171 20.76 -1.13 -7.23
C ASN A 171 21.46 -0.10 -8.14
N SER A 172 20.71 0.84 -8.71
CA SER A 172 21.27 1.95 -9.50
C SER A 172 22.18 2.84 -8.64
N LEU A 173 21.74 3.23 -7.45
CA LEU A 173 22.52 4.07 -6.52
C LEU A 173 23.80 3.38 -6.05
N ILE A 174 23.76 2.07 -5.77
CA ILE A 174 24.94 1.29 -5.39
C ILE A 174 25.92 1.13 -6.58
N ARG A 175 25.42 1.04 -7.81
CA ARG A 175 26.28 0.86 -8.99
C ARG A 175 26.98 2.15 -9.42
N GLU A 176 26.27 3.28 -9.36
CA GLU A 176 26.67 4.53 -10.02
C GLU A 176 26.85 5.71 -9.05
N GLY A 177 26.32 5.60 -7.84
CA GLY A 177 26.35 6.66 -6.83
C GLY A 177 27.60 6.68 -5.96
N ILE A 178 27.74 7.78 -5.23
CA ILE A 178 28.72 7.97 -4.16
C ILE A 178 28.13 7.39 -2.87
N ILE A 179 28.74 6.33 -2.38
CA ILE A 179 28.24 5.57 -1.22
C ILE A 179 28.96 6.04 0.05
N CYS A 180 28.20 6.30 1.11
CA CYS A 180 28.72 6.30 2.48
C CYS A 180 28.56 4.88 3.04
N ASP A 181 29.64 4.08 3.05
CA ASP A 181 29.57 2.67 3.49
C ASP A 181 30.02 2.52 4.95
N LEU A 182 29.04 2.32 5.83
CA LEU A 182 29.22 2.05 7.26
C LEU A 182 28.83 0.61 7.62
N SER A 183 28.76 -0.29 6.64
CA SER A 183 28.31 -1.67 6.84
C SER A 183 29.29 -2.54 7.63
N LYS A 184 30.56 -2.13 7.76
CA LYS A 184 31.62 -2.93 8.40
C LYS A 184 32.29 -2.25 9.59
N ALA A 185 32.40 -0.92 9.58
CA ALA A 185 33.11 -0.16 10.61
C ALA A 185 32.44 1.18 10.86
N LYS A 186 32.55 1.66 12.11
CA LYS A 186 32.19 3.03 12.48
C LYS A 186 33.33 3.94 12.02
N ASP A 187 33.10 4.70 10.97
CA ASP A 187 34.10 5.62 10.40
C ASP A 187 33.71 7.07 10.60
N ALA A 188 34.71 7.95 10.58
CA ALA A 188 34.49 9.40 10.62
C ALA A 188 33.76 9.85 9.35
N ILE A 189 32.54 10.35 9.51
CA ILE A 189 31.73 10.83 8.39
C ILE A 189 32.13 12.27 8.04
N ASN A 190 32.41 12.52 6.76
CA ASN A 190 32.57 13.87 6.25
C ASN A 190 31.19 14.45 5.91
N SER A 191 30.60 15.20 6.84
CA SER A 191 29.28 15.82 6.65
C SER A 191 29.23 16.83 5.49
N LYS A 192 30.37 17.28 4.96
CA LYS A 192 30.43 18.17 3.77
C LYS A 192 30.47 17.42 2.45
N GLN A 193 30.67 16.10 2.46
CA GLN A 193 30.67 15.29 1.25
C GLN A 193 29.23 15.01 0.80
N ALA A 194 29.03 15.05 -0.51
CA ALA A 194 27.80 14.67 -1.16
C ALA A 194 27.74 13.15 -1.33
N TYR A 195 26.76 12.50 -0.72
CA TYR A 195 26.48 11.07 -0.93
C TYR A 195 25.16 10.87 -1.66
N ASP A 196 24.99 9.74 -2.32
CA ASP A 196 23.72 9.32 -2.92
C ASP A 196 22.96 8.36 -2.02
N ILE A 197 23.70 7.57 -1.22
CA ILE A 197 23.15 6.50 -0.41
C ILE A 197 24.04 6.25 0.82
N LEU A 198 23.40 6.05 1.97
CA LEU A 198 24.01 5.53 3.18
C LEU A 198 23.80 4.02 3.22
N LYS A 199 24.88 3.26 3.30
CA LYS A 199 24.86 1.82 3.45
C LYS A 199 25.26 1.45 4.88
N THR A 200 24.43 0.66 5.55
CA THR A 200 24.61 0.26 6.96
C THR A 200 24.55 -1.27 7.09
N PRO A 201 24.83 -1.84 8.27
CA PRO A 201 24.67 -3.28 8.49
C PRO A 201 23.22 -3.77 8.38
N ILE A 202 22.24 -2.89 8.60
CA ILE A 202 20.82 -3.25 8.67
C ILE A 202 20.06 -2.97 7.36
N GLY A 203 20.64 -2.20 6.46
CA GLY A 203 20.00 -1.77 5.23
C GLY A 203 20.62 -0.51 4.65
N ASN A 204 20.05 -0.05 3.55
CA ASN A 204 20.46 1.15 2.84
C ASN A 204 19.41 2.25 3.02
N PHE A 205 19.86 3.50 3.06
CA PHE A 205 19.03 4.67 3.24
C PHE A 205 19.41 5.77 2.25
N TRP A 206 18.42 6.39 1.63
CA TRP A 206 18.59 7.54 0.74
C TRP A 206 17.40 8.48 0.85
N LEU A 207 17.50 9.66 0.25
CA LEU A 207 16.39 10.61 0.15
C LEU A 207 15.90 10.73 -1.29
N GLU A 208 14.59 10.80 -1.45
CA GLU A 208 13.94 11.13 -2.72
C GLU A 208 13.17 12.45 -2.61
N LEU A 209 13.49 13.40 -3.50
CA LEU A 209 12.69 14.61 -3.71
C LEU A 209 11.70 14.33 -4.84
N ASN A 210 10.41 14.42 -4.55
CA ASN A 210 9.33 14.16 -5.52
C ASN A 210 9.45 12.80 -6.23
N GLY A 211 9.98 11.79 -5.52
CA GLY A 211 10.20 10.44 -6.05
C GLY A 211 11.45 10.27 -6.90
N SER A 212 12.40 11.21 -6.85
CA SER A 212 13.70 11.12 -7.51
C SER A 212 14.84 11.22 -6.49
N PRO A 213 15.84 10.32 -6.50
CA PRO A 213 16.97 10.36 -5.56
C PRO A 213 17.74 11.69 -5.62
N ILE A 214 18.16 12.19 -4.47
CA ILE A 214 18.96 13.41 -4.34
C ILE A 214 20.23 13.18 -3.53
N LYS A 215 21.18 14.12 -3.62
CA LYS A 215 22.38 14.10 -2.79
C LYS A 215 22.05 14.42 -1.34
N ILE A 216 22.68 13.68 -0.44
CA ILE A 216 22.51 13.77 1.01
C ILE A 216 23.81 14.17 1.71
N SER A 217 23.65 14.81 2.86
CA SER A 217 24.67 14.99 3.89
C SER A 217 24.31 14.09 5.08
N ILE A 218 25.32 13.51 5.72
CA ILE A 218 25.15 12.56 6.82
C ILE A 218 25.93 13.05 8.04
N GLY A 219 25.28 13.04 9.20
CA GLY A 219 25.90 13.06 10.52
C GLY A 219 25.76 11.70 11.18
N SER A 220 26.69 11.34 12.07
CA SER A 220 26.56 10.14 12.90
C SER A 220 26.78 10.45 14.37
N HIS A 221 26.06 9.72 15.21
CA HIS A 221 26.24 9.66 16.64
C HIS A 221 26.35 8.20 17.07
N TYR A 222 27.38 7.90 17.87
CA TYR A 222 27.64 6.57 18.41
C TYR A 222 27.78 6.71 19.93
N PRO A 223 26.74 6.39 20.72
CA PRO A 223 26.82 6.40 22.17
C PRO A 223 27.90 5.46 22.70
N ASN A 224 28.39 5.72 23.91
CA ASN A 224 29.28 4.78 24.59
C ASN A 224 28.50 3.54 25.03
N ASN A 225 29.16 2.39 25.06
CA ASN A 225 28.50 1.12 25.41
C ASN A 225 27.86 1.10 26.81
N ASP A 226 28.33 1.97 27.71
CA ASP A 226 27.81 2.08 29.08
C ASP A 226 26.67 3.12 29.20
N ASP A 227 26.30 3.79 28.11
CA ASP A 227 25.22 4.78 28.11
C ASP A 227 23.86 4.10 28.34
N LYS A 228 23.04 4.68 29.23
CA LYS A 228 21.72 4.15 29.59
C LYS A 228 20.83 3.87 28.36
N TYR A 229 20.94 4.72 27.35
CA TYR A 229 20.17 4.67 26.11
C TYR A 229 21.09 4.30 24.94
N TYR A 230 21.83 3.20 25.09
CA TYR A 230 22.73 2.72 24.06
C TYR A 230 21.98 2.31 22.78
N VAL A 231 22.49 2.79 21.65
CA VAL A 231 22.15 2.28 20.31
C VAL A 231 23.43 1.91 19.56
N GLU A 232 23.31 0.99 18.61
CA GLU A 232 24.44 0.57 17.79
C GLU A 232 24.90 1.73 16.90
N ALA A 233 23.95 2.48 16.34
CA ALA A 233 24.19 3.74 15.66
C ALA A 233 22.95 4.62 15.57
N SER A 234 23.20 5.94 15.45
CA SER A 234 22.23 6.95 15.05
C SER A 234 22.81 7.80 13.92
N TYR A 235 22.03 7.99 12.85
CA TYR A 235 22.44 8.72 11.65
C TYR A 235 21.45 9.83 11.35
N TYR A 236 21.95 11.06 11.25
CA TYR A 236 21.17 12.20 10.80
C TYR A 236 21.38 12.40 9.30
N ILE A 237 20.31 12.27 8.51
CA ILE A 237 20.33 12.30 7.04
C ILE A 237 19.51 13.49 6.57
N LYS A 238 20.12 14.38 5.78
CA LYS A 238 19.41 15.53 5.21
C LYS A 238 19.82 15.82 3.77
N PRO A 239 19.01 16.58 3.00
CA PRO A 239 19.42 17.07 1.69
C PRO A 239 20.74 17.82 1.78
N LEU A 240 21.64 17.60 0.82
CA LEU A 240 22.87 18.39 0.72
C LEU A 240 22.55 19.86 0.35
N ASN A 241 21.57 20.04 -0.54
CA ASN A 241 21.04 21.35 -0.92
C ASN A 241 19.54 21.38 -0.58
N PRO A 242 19.13 22.19 0.41
CA PRO A 242 17.74 22.26 0.86
C PRO A 242 16.88 23.27 0.07
N HIS A 243 17.43 23.92 -0.97
CA HIS A 243 16.68 24.85 -1.80
C HIS A 243 15.96 24.12 -2.95
N PHE A 244 14.63 24.08 -2.87
CA PHE A 244 13.79 23.38 -3.83
C PHE A 244 12.85 24.34 -4.58
N GLU A 245 12.87 24.31 -5.91
CA GLU A 245 11.98 25.16 -6.72
C GLU A 245 10.54 24.65 -6.79
N LYS A 246 10.35 23.32 -6.81
CA LYS A 246 9.04 22.66 -6.97
C LYS A 246 8.91 21.52 -5.97
N PHE A 247 8.69 21.85 -4.71
CA PHE A 247 8.51 20.84 -3.67
C PHE A 247 7.11 20.19 -3.75
N LYS A 248 7.07 18.87 -3.63
CA LYS A 248 5.84 18.09 -3.38
C LYS A 248 6.02 17.15 -2.20
N SER A 249 7.18 16.47 -2.13
CA SER A 249 7.52 15.63 -0.99
C SER A 249 9.03 15.41 -0.90
N LEU A 250 9.52 15.24 0.33
CA LEU A 250 10.85 14.68 0.59
C LEU A 250 10.68 13.43 1.45
N THR A 251 11.12 12.29 0.93
CA THR A 251 10.90 10.98 1.54
C THR A 251 12.23 10.34 1.88
N ILE A 252 12.34 9.79 3.09
CA ILE A 252 13.40 8.83 3.41
C ILE A 252 13.00 7.44 2.90
N CYS A 253 13.90 6.83 2.14
CA CYS A 253 13.69 5.54 1.52
C CYS A 253 14.68 4.52 2.08
N SER A 254 14.25 3.25 2.11
CA SER A 254 15.09 2.12 2.50
C SER A 254 14.70 0.86 1.73
N ASP A 255 15.65 -0.08 1.62
CA ASP A 255 15.40 -1.44 1.11
C ASP A 255 14.99 -2.44 2.21
N ILE A 256 14.77 -1.95 3.43
CA ILE A 256 14.24 -2.73 4.54
C ILE A 256 12.73 -2.94 4.34
N ASP A 257 12.28 -4.19 4.46
CA ASP A 257 10.86 -4.56 4.35
C ASP A 257 10.10 -4.24 5.65
N LEU A 258 9.63 -3.00 5.77
CA LEU A 258 8.80 -2.56 6.89
C LEU A 258 7.36 -3.08 6.81
N ARG A 259 6.92 -3.65 5.68
CA ARG A 259 5.58 -4.26 5.54
C ARG A 259 5.49 -5.55 6.34
N SER A 260 6.59 -6.28 6.45
CA SER A 260 6.71 -7.50 7.25
C SER A 260 7.15 -7.24 8.69
N ALA A 261 7.53 -6.00 9.02
CA ALA A 261 8.04 -5.63 10.34
C ALA A 261 6.91 -5.47 11.37
N ARG A 262 7.22 -5.73 12.64
CA ARG A 262 6.29 -5.47 13.76
C ARG A 262 6.48 -4.03 14.23
N LEU A 263 5.43 -3.22 14.13
CA LEU A 263 5.42 -1.89 14.77
C LEU A 263 5.61 -2.03 16.28
N ILE A 264 6.51 -1.24 16.88
CA ILE A 264 6.75 -1.20 18.31
C ILE A 264 5.97 -0.01 18.91
N ASP A 265 6.36 1.22 18.60
CA ASP A 265 5.74 2.42 19.16
C ASP A 265 5.85 3.64 18.22
N ASN A 266 5.09 4.69 18.57
CA ASN A 266 5.19 6.03 18.00
C ASN A 266 6.32 6.80 18.72
N LEU A 267 7.26 7.35 17.96
CA LEU A 267 8.37 8.12 18.48
C LEU A 267 8.10 9.63 18.54
N GLY A 268 6.83 10.03 18.45
CA GLY A 268 6.37 11.41 18.35
C GLY A 268 6.76 12.28 19.54
N GLY A 269 7.09 13.55 19.26
CA GLY A 269 7.40 14.60 20.23
C GLY A 269 7.18 15.98 19.63
N GLU A 270 7.57 17.04 20.35
CA GLU A 270 7.32 18.44 19.94
C GLU A 270 7.90 18.80 18.56
N HIS A 271 9.04 18.22 18.20
CA HIS A 271 9.73 18.43 16.91
C HIS A 271 10.23 17.12 16.32
N LYS A 272 9.45 16.06 16.50
CA LYS A 272 9.83 14.71 16.10
C LYS A 272 8.61 13.91 15.70
N GLU A 273 8.63 13.35 14.50
CA GLU A 273 7.54 12.52 13.99
C GLU A 273 8.09 11.26 13.35
N GLY A 274 7.61 10.09 13.77
CA GLY A 274 8.04 8.81 13.25
C GLY A 274 7.74 7.67 14.21
N TYR A 275 8.29 6.50 13.91
CA TYR A 275 7.99 5.27 14.63
C TYR A 275 9.25 4.41 14.72
N ASN A 276 9.17 3.37 15.54
CA ASN A 276 10.10 2.25 15.48
C ASN A 276 9.41 0.93 15.18
N TRP A 277 10.16 0.07 14.50
CA TRP A 277 9.74 -1.27 14.12
C TRP A 277 10.77 -2.28 14.59
N GLN A 278 10.28 -3.45 14.99
CA GLN A 278 11.08 -4.64 15.10
C GLN A 278 11.21 -5.30 13.72
N VAL A 279 12.42 -5.29 13.18
CA VAL A 279 12.80 -6.02 11.96
C VAL A 279 13.72 -7.16 12.39
N ASP A 280 13.23 -8.40 12.32
CA ASP A 280 13.90 -9.56 12.91
C ASP A 280 14.29 -9.34 14.40
N ASN A 281 15.58 -9.22 14.70
CA ASN A 281 16.12 -8.95 16.02
C ASN A 281 16.64 -7.51 16.17
N ILE A 282 16.25 -6.59 15.29
CA ILE A 282 16.64 -5.18 15.29
C ILE A 282 15.44 -4.33 15.67
N ASP A 283 15.65 -3.38 16.58
CA ASP A 283 14.78 -2.24 16.81
C ASP A 283 15.30 -1.08 15.95
N LEU A 284 14.49 -0.67 14.97
CA LEU A 284 14.81 0.37 13.99
C LEU A 284 13.83 1.54 14.15
N GLY A 285 14.35 2.72 14.52
CA GLY A 285 13.61 3.97 14.53
C GLY A 285 13.92 4.85 13.34
N ILE A 286 12.89 5.41 12.72
CA ILE A 286 13.01 6.43 11.67
C ILE A 286 12.09 7.59 12.03
N VAL A 287 12.67 8.78 12.15
CA VAL A 287 11.93 10.02 12.47
C VAL A 287 12.29 11.14 11.51
N ALA A 288 11.32 12.02 11.23
CA ALA A 288 11.54 13.35 10.68
C ALA A 288 11.59 14.38 11.82
N HIS A 289 12.30 15.48 11.58
CA HIS A 289 12.42 16.59 12.53
C HIS A 289 11.70 17.83 11.99
N PRO A 290 10.38 17.96 12.21
CA PRO A 290 9.67 19.17 11.88
C PRO A 290 9.99 20.28 12.87
N TYR A 291 10.05 21.52 12.39
CA TYR A 291 10.37 22.69 13.23
C TYR A 291 9.23 23.70 13.30
N SER A 292 8.26 23.62 12.40
CA SER A 292 7.06 24.43 12.53
C SER A 292 6.06 23.80 13.48
N TYR A 293 5.20 24.64 14.06
CA TYR A 293 4.04 24.18 14.82
C TYR A 293 2.84 23.84 13.90
N LEU A 294 3.08 23.61 12.60
CA LEU A 294 2.02 23.29 11.64
C LEU A 294 1.83 21.77 11.58
N GLU A 295 0.61 21.31 11.86
CA GLU A 295 0.22 19.89 11.90
C GLU A 295 0.28 19.17 10.53
N GLN A 296 0.76 19.81 9.46
CA GLN A 296 0.76 19.26 8.09
C GLN A 296 2.16 19.17 7.47
N GLU A 297 3.22 19.49 8.23
CA GLU A 297 4.58 19.52 7.71
C GLU A 297 5.08 18.10 7.34
N VAL A 298 4.81 17.15 8.23
CA VAL A 298 5.19 15.74 8.08
C VAL A 298 3.92 14.91 7.92
N SER A 299 4.02 13.90 7.06
CA SER A 299 3.02 12.86 6.88
C SER A 299 3.73 11.52 6.86
N GLU A 300 2.97 10.44 6.86
CA GLU A 300 3.50 9.08 6.93
C GLU A 300 3.03 8.20 5.78
N THR A 301 3.89 7.26 5.38
CA THR A 301 3.53 6.19 4.45
C THR A 301 2.58 5.19 5.11
N PRO A 302 1.95 4.27 4.35
CA PRO A 302 1.09 3.22 4.93
C PRO A 302 1.76 2.26 5.92
N VAL A 303 3.09 2.31 6.06
CA VAL A 303 3.85 1.55 7.07
C VAL A 303 4.42 2.44 8.19
N GLY A 304 4.11 3.74 8.19
CA GLY A 304 4.56 4.70 9.20
C GLY A 304 5.89 5.38 8.94
N VAL A 305 6.55 5.14 7.79
CA VAL A 305 7.78 5.89 7.45
C VAL A 305 7.41 7.37 7.24
N PRO A 306 8.04 8.30 7.97
CA PRO A 306 7.73 9.73 7.84
C PRO A 306 8.29 10.32 6.54
N TYR A 307 7.63 11.34 6.01
CA TYR A 307 8.09 12.15 4.91
C TYR A 307 7.58 13.59 5.06
N TYR A 308 8.36 14.55 4.56
CA TYR A 308 7.91 15.95 4.53
C TYR A 308 6.89 16.14 3.41
N ALA A 309 5.68 16.58 3.75
CA ALA A 309 4.61 16.96 2.83
C ALA A 309 4.60 18.46 2.54
N GLU A 310 5.18 19.26 3.42
CA GLU A 310 5.45 20.69 3.21
C GLU A 310 6.93 21.01 3.42
N TRP A 311 7.39 22.12 2.82
CA TRP A 311 8.77 22.57 2.93
C TRP A 311 8.81 24.06 3.19
N LEU A 312 9.00 24.45 4.45
CA LEU A 312 9.04 25.84 4.86
C LEU A 312 10.46 26.40 4.69
N GLU A 313 10.57 27.45 3.89
CA GLU A 313 11.86 28.06 3.51
C GLU A 313 12.66 28.60 4.71
N GLU A 314 11.98 28.92 5.82
CA GLU A 314 12.57 29.40 7.09
C GLU A 314 13.35 28.29 7.82
N TYR A 315 12.90 27.04 7.73
CA TYR A 315 13.46 25.91 8.48
C TYR A 315 14.19 24.88 7.62
N LYS A 316 14.26 25.10 6.30
CA LYS A 316 14.85 24.16 5.33
C LYS A 316 16.25 23.62 5.69
N GLU A 317 17.06 24.39 6.43
CA GLU A 317 18.41 24.00 6.84
C GLU A 317 18.43 23.03 8.04
N LEU A 318 17.33 23.03 8.81
CA LEU A 318 17.10 22.25 10.01
C LEU A 318 16.41 20.92 9.71
N TYR A 319 15.73 20.81 8.58
CA TYR A 319 15.03 19.58 8.18
C TYR A 319 15.97 18.42 7.87
N GLY A 320 15.49 17.22 8.18
CA GLY A 320 16.21 15.98 8.02
C GLY A 320 15.54 14.86 8.78
N PHE A 321 16.13 13.68 8.65
CA PHE A 321 15.63 12.45 9.26
C PHE A 321 16.69 11.87 10.17
N THR A 322 16.29 11.27 11.29
CA THR A 322 17.19 10.39 12.04
C THR A 322 16.80 8.95 11.79
N VAL A 323 17.81 8.12 11.55
CA VAL A 323 17.72 6.66 11.59
C VAL A 323 18.56 6.17 12.75
N ALA A 324 17.95 5.53 13.74
CA ALA A 324 18.66 4.91 14.85
C ALA A 324 18.28 3.45 14.97
N TRP A 325 19.23 2.61 15.39
CA TRP A 325 18.95 1.19 15.55
C TRP A 325 19.79 0.51 16.63
N LYS A 326 19.25 -0.57 17.16
CA LYS A 326 19.95 -1.48 18.09
C LYS A 326 19.40 -2.89 17.95
N TYR A 327 20.06 -3.86 18.58
CA TYR A 327 19.44 -5.16 18.79
C TYR A 327 18.25 -5.02 19.75
N PHE A 328 17.13 -5.63 19.36
CA PHE A 328 15.89 -5.59 20.11
C PHE A 328 16.06 -6.24 21.49
N VAL A 329 15.58 -5.56 22.53
CA VAL A 329 15.61 -6.03 23.93
C VAL A 329 14.19 -6.22 24.46
N SER A 330 13.37 -5.17 24.40
CA SER A 330 11.98 -5.15 24.84
C SER A 330 11.25 -3.95 24.27
N ASP A 331 9.92 -4.00 24.20
CA ASP A 331 9.08 -2.87 23.76
C ASP A 331 9.21 -1.65 24.69
N ASP A 332 9.57 -1.85 25.97
CA ASP A 332 9.78 -0.77 26.95
C ASP A 332 11.16 -0.07 26.83
N ASP A 333 12.03 -0.49 25.90
CA ASP A 333 13.37 0.08 25.75
C ASP A 333 13.31 1.42 24.99
N LEU A 334 13.56 2.51 25.72
CA LEU A 334 13.52 3.87 25.17
C LEU A 334 14.78 4.28 24.39
N SER A 335 15.76 3.39 24.21
CA SER A 335 17.06 3.77 23.64
C SER A 335 16.93 4.35 22.23
N VAL A 336 16.11 3.75 21.37
CA VAL A 336 15.85 4.29 20.03
C VAL A 336 15.20 5.66 20.14
N TRP A 337 14.17 5.82 20.99
CA TRP A 337 13.51 7.10 21.21
C TRP A 337 14.48 8.22 21.62
N PHE A 338 15.44 7.97 22.52
CA PHE A 338 16.41 8.99 22.94
C PHE A 338 17.50 9.31 21.91
N ASN A 339 17.68 8.46 20.89
CA ASN A 339 18.72 8.61 19.86
C ASN A 339 18.18 8.96 18.48
N THR A 340 16.86 8.98 18.31
CA THR A 340 16.15 9.49 17.13
C THR A 340 15.82 10.96 17.27
#